data_AF-A0A946EGZ4-F1
#
_entry.id   AF-A0A946EGZ4-F1
#
_cell.length_a   1.000
_cell.length_b   1.000
_cell.length_c   1.000
_cell.angle_alpha   90.00
_cell.angle_beta   90.00
_cell.angle_gamma   90.00
#
_symmetry.space_group_name_H-M   'P 1'
#
loop_
_entity.id
_entity.type
_entity.pdbx_description
1 polymer ?
#
loop_
_entity_poly.entity_id
_entity_poly.type
_entity_poly.pdbx_seq_one_letter_code
_entity_poly.pdbx_strand_id
1 'polypeptide(L)'
;MIFLGILALLIWFGGRQIGWPRALRLGLLTGLYAGIMLMHLVLPNGHALRMATGESIVPWATLLVLIALVVAYRRGLGALKKRTHASEASEPHSSSESFSSAELNRYARHIMLREIGGPGQQQLKNAKVLVIGAGGLGAPALQYLAAAGVGTIGVIDDDEVENANLQRQVIHRDADIGMAKVFSAQAAMQAQNPFVTVKPYHRRLTEEIAKDLFAEYDIVLDGSDNFDTRYLANRTAVALGIPLISGALSQWEGQLSVFDP
;
A
#
# COMPACT_ATOMS: atom_id res chain seq x y z
N MET A 1 -26.41 -11.93 37.66
CA MET A 1 -25.64 -11.29 36.57
C MET A 1 -24.24 -10.82 36.98
N ILE A 2 -24.08 -9.95 37.98
CA ILE A 2 -22.76 -9.39 38.38
C ILE A 2 -21.74 -10.48 38.78
N PHE A 3 -22.16 -11.47 39.56
CA PHE A 3 -21.30 -12.57 40.03
C PHE A 3 -20.71 -13.41 38.88
N LEU A 4 -21.48 -13.63 37.80
CA LEU A 4 -21.03 -14.38 36.62
C LEU A 4 -20.04 -13.57 35.77
N GLY A 5 -20.21 -12.25 35.72
CA GLY A 5 -19.23 -11.35 35.10
C GLY A 5 -17.89 -11.40 35.84
N ILE A 6 -17.91 -11.40 37.18
CA ILE A 6 -16.72 -11.54 38.01
C ILE A 6 -16.06 -12.91 37.79
N LEU A 7 -16.84 -13.99 37.74
CA LEU A 7 -16.32 -15.33 37.46
C LEU A 7 -15.66 -15.42 36.08
N ALA A 8 -16.27 -14.84 35.05
CA ALA A 8 -15.70 -14.79 33.71
C ALA A 8 -14.39 -13.99 33.67
N LEU A 9 -14.31 -12.87 34.39
CA LEU A 9 -13.08 -12.07 34.54
C LEU A 9 -12.00 -12.85 35.29
N LEU A 10 -12.33 -13.61 36.34
CA LEU A 10 -11.38 -14.45 37.06
C LEU A 10 -10.84 -15.58 36.18
N ILE A 11 -11.69 -16.25 35.39
CA ILE A 11 -11.25 -17.28 34.44
C ILE A 11 -10.30 -16.67 33.39
N TRP A 12 -10.61 -15.48 32.89
CA TRP A 12 -9.84 -14.84 31.82
C TRP A 12 -8.49 -14.27 32.31
N PHE A 13 -8.52 -13.46 33.37
CA PHE A 13 -7.36 -12.73 33.90
C PHE A 13 -6.60 -13.55 34.95
N GLY A 14 -7.29 -14.23 35.86
CA GLY A 14 -6.66 -15.14 36.82
C GLY A 14 -5.97 -16.32 36.11
N GLY A 15 -6.65 -16.93 35.14
CA GLY A 15 -6.05 -17.96 34.29
C GLY A 15 -4.86 -17.45 33.47
N ARG A 16 -4.82 -16.15 33.12
CA ARG A 16 -3.64 -15.55 32.47
C ARG A 16 -2.44 -15.50 33.42
N GLN A 17 -2.65 -15.08 34.66
CA GLN A 17 -1.58 -14.96 35.67
C GLN A 17 -1.02 -16.32 36.09
N ILE A 18 -1.86 -17.37 36.04
CA ILE A 18 -1.48 -18.75 36.36
C ILE A 18 -0.89 -19.49 35.13
N GLY A 19 -0.82 -18.82 33.96
CA GLY A 19 -0.18 -19.38 32.75
C GLY A 19 -1.08 -20.30 31.91
N TRP A 20 -2.40 -20.29 32.10
CA TRP A 20 -3.30 -21.15 31.31
C TRP A 20 -3.32 -20.76 29.82
N PRO A 21 -3.22 -21.76 28.91
CA PRO A 21 -3.30 -21.53 27.48
C PRO A 21 -4.63 -20.86 27.12
N ARG A 22 -4.61 -20.02 26.06
CA ARG A 22 -5.81 -19.28 25.62
C ARG A 22 -6.97 -20.22 25.26
N ALA A 23 -6.66 -21.37 24.66
CA ALA A 23 -7.66 -22.38 24.30
C ALA A 23 -8.41 -22.92 25.53
N LEU A 24 -7.70 -23.19 26.63
CA LEU A 24 -8.30 -23.68 27.87
C LEU A 24 -9.24 -22.64 28.50
N ARG A 25 -8.81 -21.37 28.56
CA ARG A 25 -9.64 -20.28 29.07
C ARG A 25 -10.90 -20.05 28.25
N LEU A 26 -10.78 -20.12 26.92
CA LEU A 26 -11.94 -20.05 26.02
C LEU A 26 -12.87 -21.26 26.19
N GLY A 27 -12.33 -22.46 26.37
CA GLY A 27 -13.09 -23.67 26.67
C GLY A 27 -13.89 -23.55 27.96
N LEU A 28 -13.28 -23.03 29.04
CA LEU A 28 -13.98 -22.81 30.30
C LEU A 28 -15.09 -21.76 30.20
N LEU A 29 -14.85 -20.66 29.48
CA LEU A 29 -15.87 -19.62 29.27
C LEU A 29 -17.04 -20.10 28.40
N THR A 30 -16.75 -20.86 27.34
CA THR A 30 -17.78 -21.44 26.47
C THR A 30 -18.59 -22.51 27.20
N GLY A 31 -17.95 -23.35 28.01
CA GLY A 31 -18.62 -24.32 28.87
C GLY A 31 -19.52 -23.66 29.92
N LEU A 32 -19.03 -22.59 30.56
CA LEU A 32 -19.84 -21.79 31.50
C LEU A 32 -21.08 -21.19 30.82
N TYR A 33 -20.91 -20.59 29.63
CA TYR A 33 -22.02 -20.04 28.86
C TYR A 33 -23.03 -21.10 28.43
N ALA A 34 -22.56 -22.25 27.92
CA ALA A 34 -23.41 -23.36 27.51
C ALA A 34 -24.19 -23.96 28.70
N GLY A 35 -23.55 -24.09 29.87
CA GLY A 35 -24.20 -24.52 31.10
C GLY A 35 -25.32 -23.57 31.52
N ILE A 36 -25.09 -22.26 31.43
CA ILE A 36 -26.13 -21.24 31.70
C ILE A 36 -27.27 -21.36 30.70
N MET A 37 -26.99 -21.58 29.41
CA MET A 37 -28.02 -21.76 28.40
C MET A 37 -28.86 -23.01 28.60
N LEU A 38 -28.22 -24.15 28.88
CA LEU A 38 -28.92 -25.40 29.18
C LEU A 38 -29.79 -25.25 30.43
N MET A 39 -29.29 -24.58 31.46
CA MET A 39 -30.02 -24.34 32.70
C MET A 39 -31.30 -23.52 32.48
N HIS A 40 -31.29 -22.51 31.59
CA HIS A 40 -32.50 -21.74 31.26
C HIS A 40 -33.50 -22.52 30.41
N LEU A 41 -33.03 -23.51 29.64
CA LEU A 41 -33.88 -24.36 28.80
C LEU A 41 -34.55 -25.48 29.60
N VAL A 42 -33.86 -26.03 30.60
CA VAL A 42 -34.32 -27.22 31.36
C VAL A 42 -35.08 -26.85 32.62
N LEU A 43 -34.67 -25.80 33.34
CA LEU A 43 -35.27 -25.48 34.64
C LEU A 43 -36.54 -24.63 34.51
N PRO A 44 -37.58 -24.88 35.33
CA PRO A 44 -38.81 -24.09 35.32
C PRO A 44 -38.57 -22.64 35.76
N ASN A 45 -39.49 -21.76 35.34
CA ASN A 45 -39.49 -20.36 35.77
C ASN A 45 -39.63 -20.28 37.31
N GLY A 46 -38.95 -19.34 37.95
CA GLY A 46 -38.91 -19.22 39.41
C GLY A 46 -37.87 -20.10 40.13
N HIS A 47 -37.14 -20.96 39.42
CA HIS A 47 -36.05 -21.73 40.02
C HIS A 47 -34.89 -20.82 40.47
N ALA A 48 -34.37 -21.02 41.68
CA ALA A 48 -33.36 -20.16 42.32
C ALA A 48 -32.12 -19.91 41.43
N LEU A 49 -31.68 -20.92 40.69
CA LEU A 49 -30.56 -20.79 39.76
C LEU A 49 -30.85 -19.89 38.55
N ARG A 50 -32.07 -19.95 37.98
CA ARG A 50 -32.46 -19.04 36.87
C ARG A 50 -32.56 -17.60 37.36
N MET A 51 -33.05 -17.39 38.59
CA MET A 51 -33.07 -16.07 39.22
C MET A 51 -31.66 -15.50 39.39
N ALA A 52 -30.68 -16.32 39.81
CA ALA A 52 -29.30 -15.89 40.01
C ALA A 52 -28.61 -15.45 38.69
N THR A 53 -28.98 -16.08 37.57
CA THR A 53 -28.40 -15.83 36.25
C THR A 53 -29.17 -14.81 35.41
N GLY A 54 -30.23 -14.21 35.96
CA GLY A 54 -31.16 -13.35 35.23
C GLY A 54 -32.22 -14.22 34.59
N GLU A 55 -33.38 -14.31 35.24
CA GLU A 55 -34.52 -15.21 34.98
C GLU A 55 -34.88 -15.46 33.49
N SER A 56 -34.60 -14.48 32.65
CA SER A 56 -34.81 -14.50 31.20
C SER A 56 -33.57 -14.97 30.43
N ILE A 57 -33.81 -15.78 29.40
CA ILE A 57 -32.77 -16.20 28.44
C ILE A 57 -32.31 -15.07 27.51
N VAL A 58 -33.10 -14.00 27.38
CA VAL A 58 -32.90 -12.93 26.38
C VAL A 58 -31.54 -12.23 26.51
N PRO A 59 -31.06 -11.79 27.69
CA PRO A 59 -29.77 -11.11 27.82
C PRO A 59 -28.56 -11.97 27.44
N TRP A 60 -28.70 -13.28 27.55
CA TRP A 60 -27.66 -14.23 27.17
C TRP A 60 -27.68 -14.52 25.68
N ALA A 61 -28.86 -14.57 25.06
CA ALA A 61 -29.00 -14.66 23.61
C ALA A 61 -28.48 -13.40 22.91
N THR A 62 -28.76 -12.20 23.46
CA THR A 62 -28.23 -10.94 22.92
C THR A 62 -26.71 -10.87 23.03
N LEU A 63 -26.11 -11.37 24.12
CA LEU A 63 -24.67 -11.47 24.26
C LEU A 63 -24.04 -12.38 23.18
N LEU A 64 -24.67 -13.50 22.84
CA LEU A 64 -24.20 -14.39 21.77
C LEU A 64 -24.23 -13.70 20.40
N VAL A 65 -25.32 -12.98 20.09
CA VAL A 65 -25.43 -12.22 18.84
C VAL A 65 -24.34 -11.15 18.75
N LEU A 66 -24.09 -10.40 19.83
CA LEU A 66 -23.02 -9.40 19.86
C LEU A 66 -21.63 -10.01 19.66
N ILE A 67 -21.35 -11.14 20.33
CA ILE A 67 -20.08 -11.86 20.14
C ILE A 67 -19.95 -12.34 18.69
N ALA A 68 -21.00 -12.89 18.10
CA ALA A 68 -21.02 -13.35 16.71
C ALA A 68 -20.75 -12.19 15.73
N LEU A 69 -21.36 -11.02 15.94
CA LEU A 69 -21.11 -9.82 15.13
C LEU A 69 -19.66 -9.35 15.22
N VAL A 70 -19.08 -9.30 16.43
CA VAL A 70 -17.66 -8.92 16.61
C VAL A 70 -16.73 -9.92 15.93
N VAL A 71 -17.01 -11.22 16.04
CA VAL A 71 -16.21 -12.27 15.36
C VAL A 71 -16.34 -12.16 13.85
N ALA A 72 -17.55 -11.94 13.32
CA ALA A 72 -17.80 -11.75 11.89
C ALA A 72 -17.07 -10.52 11.36
N TYR A 73 -17.15 -9.39 12.07
CA TYR A 73 -16.42 -8.16 11.73
C TYR A 73 -14.91 -8.37 11.72
N ARG A 74 -14.34 -9.02 12.76
CA ARG A 74 -12.89 -9.31 12.82
C ARG A 74 -12.44 -10.27 11.72
N ARG A 75 -13.27 -11.28 11.37
CA ARG A 75 -12.98 -12.18 10.24
C ARG A 75 -13.07 -11.46 8.90
N GLY A 76 -14.05 -10.57 8.72
CA GLY A 76 -14.18 -9.72 7.53
C GLY A 76 -12.97 -8.81 7.33
N LEU A 77 -12.55 -8.08 8.38
CA LEU A 77 -11.32 -7.29 8.37
C LEU A 77 -10.08 -8.14 8.11
N GLY A 78 -9.98 -9.33 8.72
CA GLY A 78 -8.87 -10.25 8.48
C GLY A 78 -8.82 -10.79 7.05
N ALA A 79 -9.97 -11.04 6.43
CA ALA A 79 -10.08 -11.46 5.03
C ALA A 79 -9.71 -10.31 4.07
N LEU A 80 -10.15 -9.08 4.36
CA LEU A 80 -9.78 -7.88 3.60
C LEU A 80 -8.27 -7.60 3.69
N LYS A 81 -7.70 -7.68 4.90
CA LYS A 81 -6.25 -7.50 5.12
C LYS A 81 -5.41 -8.63 4.52
N LYS A 82 -5.96 -9.85 4.43
CA LYS A 82 -5.31 -10.93 3.69
C LYS A 82 -5.37 -10.74 2.18
N ARG A 83 -6.37 -10.04 1.65
CA ARG A 83 -6.43 -9.69 0.23
C ARG A 83 -5.43 -8.60 -0.13
N THR A 84 -5.18 -7.63 0.77
CA THR A 84 -4.09 -6.65 0.59
C THR A 84 -2.71 -7.31 0.67
N HIS A 85 -2.49 -8.26 1.60
CA HIS A 85 -1.21 -8.99 1.69
C HIS A 85 -1.04 -10.14 0.68
N ALA A 86 -2.12 -10.70 0.12
CA ALA A 86 -2.03 -11.71 -0.95
C ALA A 86 -1.67 -11.07 -2.29
N SER A 87 -1.92 -9.78 -2.47
CA SER A 87 -1.40 -8.99 -3.60
C SER A 87 0.09 -8.65 -3.44
N GLU A 88 0.62 -8.65 -2.21
CA GLU A 88 2.06 -8.49 -1.91
C GLU A 88 2.86 -9.80 -2.03
N ALA A 89 2.21 -10.94 -2.31
CA ALA A 89 2.88 -12.22 -2.50
C ALA A 89 3.02 -12.56 -3.99
N SER A 90 3.55 -11.63 -4.77
CA SER A 90 4.26 -11.97 -6.01
C SER A 90 5.62 -12.54 -5.62
N GLU A 91 5.89 -13.78 -6.04
CA GLU A 91 7.17 -14.44 -5.83
C GLU A 91 8.32 -13.55 -6.29
N PRO A 92 9.44 -13.45 -5.53
CA PRO A 92 10.58 -12.65 -5.96
C PRO A 92 11.13 -13.27 -7.25
N HIS A 93 10.96 -12.57 -8.37
CA HIS A 93 11.75 -12.83 -9.55
C HIS A 93 13.22 -12.74 -9.18
N SER A 94 13.89 -13.88 -9.20
CA SER A 94 15.32 -14.02 -8.95
C SER A 94 16.09 -13.41 -10.12
N SER A 95 16.31 -12.10 -10.08
CA SER A 95 17.55 -11.53 -10.57
C SER A 95 18.36 -11.12 -9.35
N SER A 96 19.06 -12.10 -8.78
CA SER A 96 19.97 -11.95 -7.66
C SER A 96 21.23 -11.18 -8.10
N GLU A 97 21.09 -9.93 -8.50
CA GLU A 97 22.25 -9.04 -8.58
C GLU A 97 22.39 -8.30 -7.26
N SER A 98 23.22 -8.89 -6.39
CA SER A 98 23.76 -8.18 -5.23
C SER A 98 24.34 -6.83 -5.65
N PHE A 99 24.11 -5.79 -4.86
CA PHE A 99 24.71 -4.49 -5.09
C PHE A 99 26.22 -4.56 -5.27
N SER A 100 26.73 -3.90 -6.30
CA SER A 100 28.16 -3.63 -6.43
C SER A 100 28.65 -2.76 -5.27
N SER A 101 29.96 -2.74 -4.99
CA SER A 101 30.54 -1.87 -3.96
C SER A 101 30.23 -0.38 -4.21
N ALA A 102 30.14 0.02 -5.48
CA ALA A 102 29.78 1.39 -5.86
C ALA A 102 28.31 1.72 -5.55
N GLU A 103 27.39 0.79 -5.82
CA GLU A 103 25.99 0.93 -5.44
C GLU A 103 25.80 0.94 -3.91
N LEU A 104 26.49 0.06 -3.18
CA LEU A 104 26.45 0.03 -1.72
C LEU A 104 26.90 1.38 -1.12
N ASN A 105 27.98 1.97 -1.63
CA ASN A 105 28.44 3.27 -1.19
C ASN A 105 27.42 4.37 -1.52
N ARG A 106 26.86 4.37 -2.75
CA ARG A 106 25.86 5.35 -3.19
C ARG A 106 24.59 5.30 -2.35
N TYR A 107 24.06 4.11 -2.09
CA TYR A 107 22.78 3.91 -1.39
C TYR A 107 22.92 3.71 0.12
N ALA A 108 24.14 3.83 0.68
CA ALA A 108 24.41 3.59 2.10
C ALA A 108 23.44 4.34 3.03
N ARG A 109 23.11 5.60 2.69
CA ARG A 109 22.20 6.42 3.50
C ARG A 109 20.77 5.88 3.53
N HIS A 110 20.27 5.29 2.44
CA HIS A 110 18.96 4.65 2.41
C HIS A 110 18.99 3.29 3.12
N ILE A 111 20.05 2.51 2.92
CA ILE A 111 20.21 1.19 3.56
C ILE A 111 20.25 1.30 5.09
N MET A 112 20.76 2.41 5.63
CA MET A 112 20.75 2.65 7.08
C MET A 112 19.38 3.03 7.65
N LEU A 113 18.40 3.44 6.83
CA LEU A 113 17.06 3.76 7.29
C LEU A 113 16.31 2.47 7.62
N ARG A 114 15.74 2.40 8.82
CA ARG A 114 15.05 1.20 9.32
C ARG A 114 13.90 0.77 8.42
N GLU A 115 13.18 1.74 7.86
CA GLU A 115 12.01 1.53 7.01
C GLU A 115 12.36 1.07 5.59
N ILE A 116 13.62 1.30 5.14
CA ILE A 116 14.10 0.88 3.82
C ILE A 116 15.02 -0.34 3.96
N GLY A 117 16.17 -0.18 4.62
CA GLY A 117 17.14 -1.25 4.77
C GLY A 117 17.73 -1.74 3.44
N GLY A 118 18.57 -2.78 3.51
CA GLY A 118 19.03 -3.50 2.32
C GLY A 118 17.87 -4.08 1.49
N PRO A 119 16.86 -4.74 2.11
CA PRO A 119 15.72 -5.29 1.37
C PRO A 119 14.89 -4.25 0.62
N GLY A 120 14.59 -3.08 1.23
CA GLY A 120 13.84 -2.02 0.56
C GLY A 120 14.63 -1.38 -0.56
N GLN A 121 15.94 -1.19 -0.40
CA GLN A 121 16.79 -0.72 -1.49
C GLN A 121 16.83 -1.72 -2.65
N GLN A 122 16.83 -3.03 -2.36
CA GLN A 122 16.74 -4.08 -3.39
C GLN A 122 15.40 -4.03 -4.11
N GLN A 123 14.30 -3.77 -3.39
CA GLN A 123 12.99 -3.57 -4.02
C GLN A 123 13.01 -2.36 -4.96
N LEU A 124 13.60 -1.23 -4.54
CA LEU A 124 13.79 -0.07 -5.44
C LEU A 124 14.59 -0.46 -6.69
N LYS A 125 15.70 -1.18 -6.53
CA LYS A 125 16.52 -1.66 -7.66
C LYS A 125 15.76 -2.59 -8.60
N ASN A 126 14.77 -3.33 -8.12
CA ASN A 126 13.97 -4.24 -8.94
C ASN A 126 12.73 -3.56 -9.52
N ALA A 127 12.31 -2.41 -8.99
CA ALA A 127 11.11 -1.71 -9.38
C ALA A 127 11.22 -1.04 -10.75
N LYS A 128 10.09 -0.98 -11.44
CA LYS A 128 9.88 -0.31 -12.71
C LYS A 128 8.82 0.78 -12.55
N VAL A 129 9.20 2.04 -12.76
CA VAL A 129 8.30 3.18 -12.62
C VAL A 129 8.14 3.88 -13.97
N LEU A 130 6.90 4.12 -14.38
CA LEU A 130 6.59 4.96 -15.55
C LEU A 130 6.23 6.38 -15.07
N VAL A 131 6.84 7.39 -15.67
CA VAL A 131 6.50 8.80 -15.44
C VAL A 131 5.92 9.40 -16.72
N ILE A 132 4.70 9.92 -16.63
CA ILE A 132 4.01 10.62 -17.70
C ILE A 132 4.30 12.10 -17.57
N GLY A 133 4.99 12.64 -18.56
CA GLY A 133 5.49 14.01 -18.58
C GLY A 133 6.87 14.14 -17.95
N ALA A 134 7.76 14.82 -18.65
CA ALA A 134 9.08 15.28 -18.19
C ALA A 134 9.05 16.79 -17.84
N GLY A 135 7.86 17.36 -17.66
CA GLY A 135 7.64 18.77 -17.33
C GLY A 135 7.88 19.14 -15.87
N GLY A 136 7.20 20.18 -15.36
CA GLY A 136 7.48 20.75 -14.04
C GLY A 136 7.25 19.79 -12.86
N LEU A 137 6.33 18.84 -13.01
CA LEU A 137 6.08 17.79 -12.01
C LEU A 137 6.97 16.56 -12.22
N GLY A 138 7.11 16.12 -13.47
CA GLY A 138 7.91 14.94 -13.82
C GLY A 138 9.41 15.14 -13.62
N ALA A 139 9.95 16.32 -13.93
CA ALA A 139 11.36 16.64 -13.80
C ALA A 139 11.94 16.33 -12.40
N PRO A 140 11.41 16.88 -11.30
CA PRO A 140 11.91 16.55 -9.97
C PRO A 140 11.66 15.08 -9.61
N ALA A 141 10.52 14.49 -10.01
CA ALA A 141 10.23 13.08 -9.74
C ALA A 141 11.29 12.15 -10.38
N LEU A 142 11.60 12.37 -11.65
CA LEU A 142 12.63 11.63 -12.39
C LEU A 142 14.00 11.72 -11.72
N GLN A 143 14.42 12.93 -11.29
CA GLN A 143 15.68 13.13 -10.57
C GLN A 143 15.73 12.31 -9.28
N TYR A 144 14.68 12.35 -8.46
CA TYR A 144 14.67 11.62 -7.19
C TYR A 144 14.51 10.11 -7.36
N LEU A 145 13.74 9.64 -8.34
CA LEU A 145 13.66 8.21 -8.67
C LEU A 145 15.02 7.66 -9.11
N ALA A 146 15.72 8.38 -9.99
CA ALA A 146 17.06 8.01 -10.43
C ALA A 146 18.06 8.04 -9.26
N ALA A 147 18.06 9.10 -8.46
CA ALA A 147 18.92 9.22 -7.29
C ALA A 147 18.67 8.11 -6.25
N ALA A 148 17.40 7.74 -6.04
CA ALA A 148 17.01 6.68 -5.11
C ALA A 148 17.37 5.28 -5.60
N GLY A 149 17.74 5.12 -6.87
CA GLY A 149 18.13 3.83 -7.43
C GLY A 149 16.96 2.97 -7.84
N VAL A 150 15.87 3.58 -8.34
CA VAL A 150 14.81 2.82 -9.02
C VAL A 150 15.39 2.14 -10.26
N GLY A 151 15.22 0.82 -10.34
CA GLY A 151 15.89 -0.01 -11.34
C GLY A 151 15.61 0.39 -12.78
N THR A 152 14.33 0.53 -13.12
CA THR A 152 13.90 0.97 -14.45
C THR A 152 12.97 2.16 -14.35
N ILE A 153 13.28 3.22 -15.09
CA ILE A 153 12.46 4.43 -15.17
C ILE A 153 12.04 4.62 -16.63
N GLY A 154 10.76 4.48 -16.89
CA GLY A 154 10.14 4.91 -18.14
C GLY A 154 9.76 6.39 -18.06
N VAL A 155 10.00 7.14 -19.13
CA VAL A 155 9.52 8.52 -19.24
C VAL A 155 8.87 8.72 -20.60
N ILE A 156 7.63 9.18 -20.62
CA ILE A 156 6.88 9.47 -21.85
C ILE A 156 6.49 10.95 -21.91
N ASP A 157 6.91 11.63 -22.96
CA ASP A 157 6.66 13.04 -23.24
C ASP A 157 6.95 13.29 -24.73
N ASP A 158 6.12 14.08 -25.42
CA ASP A 158 6.28 14.43 -26.85
C ASP A 158 6.94 15.79 -27.10
N ASP A 159 7.12 16.60 -26.06
CA ASP A 159 7.64 17.96 -26.19
C ASP A 159 9.17 18.02 -26.27
N GLU A 160 9.65 19.20 -26.68
CA GLU A 160 11.04 19.61 -26.62
C GLU A 160 11.31 20.56 -25.45
N VAL A 161 12.59 20.68 -25.06
CA VAL A 161 13.03 21.63 -24.04
C VAL A 161 12.95 23.05 -24.58
N GLU A 162 12.29 23.92 -23.82
CA GLU A 162 12.13 25.33 -24.17
C GLU A 162 12.61 26.23 -23.02
N ASN A 163 13.22 27.37 -23.37
CA ASN A 163 13.72 28.35 -22.40
C ASN A 163 12.64 28.77 -21.38
N ALA A 164 11.41 29.06 -21.85
CA ALA A 164 10.30 29.49 -21.00
C ALA A 164 9.93 28.48 -19.91
N ASN A 165 10.34 27.22 -20.07
CA ASN A 165 10.03 26.13 -19.17
C ASN A 165 11.14 25.84 -18.15
N LEU A 166 12.36 26.33 -18.37
CA LEU A 166 13.53 26.04 -17.51
C LEU A 166 13.38 26.56 -16.07
N GLN A 167 12.55 27.57 -15.83
CA GLN A 167 12.29 28.10 -14.49
C GLN A 167 11.66 27.08 -13.52
N ARG A 168 11.04 26.01 -14.05
CA ARG A 168 10.41 24.94 -13.25
C ARG A 168 10.80 23.52 -13.65
N GLN A 169 11.30 23.31 -14.85
CA GLN A 169 11.70 21.99 -15.35
C GLN A 169 13.19 21.74 -15.06
N VAL A 170 13.50 21.60 -13.77
CA VAL A 170 14.87 21.62 -13.21
C VAL A 170 15.78 20.45 -13.62
N ILE A 171 15.25 19.46 -14.35
CA ILE A 171 16.05 18.38 -14.91
C ILE A 171 16.74 18.77 -16.23
N HIS A 172 16.19 19.77 -16.93
CA HIS A 172 16.71 20.23 -18.21
C HIS A 172 17.68 21.39 -18.02
N ARG A 173 18.62 21.53 -18.97
CA ARG A 173 19.63 22.59 -18.97
C ARG A 173 19.40 23.51 -20.16
N ASP A 174 19.93 24.73 -20.06
CA ASP A 174 19.90 25.71 -21.15
C ASP A 174 20.53 25.15 -22.46
N ALA A 175 21.61 24.37 -22.32
CA ALA A 175 22.27 23.70 -23.43
C ALA A 175 21.42 22.62 -24.13
N ASP A 176 20.33 22.17 -23.50
CA ASP A 176 19.44 21.13 -24.03
C ASP A 176 18.21 21.72 -24.76
N ILE A 177 18.09 23.06 -24.90
CA ILE A 177 16.98 23.70 -25.63
C ILE A 177 16.88 23.14 -27.06
N GLY A 178 15.66 22.76 -27.47
CA GLY A 178 15.37 22.11 -28.76
C GLY A 178 15.62 20.58 -28.76
N MET A 179 16.12 20.01 -27.67
CA MET A 179 16.18 18.56 -27.50
C MET A 179 14.83 18.03 -27.00
N ALA A 180 14.40 16.85 -27.45
CA ALA A 180 13.23 16.19 -26.86
C ALA A 180 13.42 16.01 -25.34
N LYS A 181 12.40 16.37 -24.54
CA LYS A 181 12.49 16.36 -23.08
C LYS A 181 12.87 14.99 -22.54
N VAL A 182 12.35 13.91 -23.11
CA VAL A 182 12.66 12.53 -22.66
C VAL A 182 14.15 12.19 -22.79
N PHE A 183 14.84 12.69 -23.83
CA PHE A 183 16.27 12.42 -24.02
C PHE A 183 17.14 13.33 -23.15
N SER A 184 16.75 14.61 -22.97
CA SER A 184 17.42 15.49 -21.99
C SER A 184 17.30 14.92 -20.57
N ALA A 185 16.10 14.48 -20.17
CA ALA A 185 15.86 13.83 -18.88
C ALA A 185 16.66 12.52 -18.73
N GLN A 186 16.72 11.69 -19.77
CA GLN A 186 17.54 10.48 -19.78
C GLN A 186 19.01 10.78 -19.50
N ALA A 187 19.60 11.73 -20.24
CA ALA A 187 21.00 12.10 -20.06
C ALA A 187 21.27 12.61 -18.63
N ALA A 188 20.36 13.42 -18.07
CA ALA A 188 20.47 13.91 -16.70
C ALA A 188 20.41 12.78 -15.66
N MET A 189 19.44 11.87 -15.77
CA MET A 189 19.29 10.73 -14.84
C MET A 189 20.50 9.79 -14.90
N GLN A 190 20.99 9.45 -16.10
CA GLN A 190 22.14 8.57 -16.27
C GLN A 190 23.45 9.21 -15.79
N ALA A 191 23.60 10.53 -15.96
CA ALA A 191 24.73 11.27 -15.40
C ALA A 191 24.72 11.26 -13.86
N GLN A 192 23.53 11.36 -13.25
CA GLN A 192 23.37 11.29 -11.80
C GLN A 192 23.58 9.87 -11.25
N ASN A 193 22.99 8.88 -11.91
CA ASN A 193 23.05 7.49 -11.47
C ASN A 193 23.20 6.53 -12.66
N PRO A 194 24.42 6.11 -13.03
CA PRO A 194 24.64 5.15 -14.12
C PRO A 194 24.10 3.72 -13.87
N PHE A 195 23.56 3.43 -12.68
CA PHE A 195 23.03 2.10 -12.36
C PHE A 195 21.53 1.94 -12.69
N VAL A 196 20.84 3.02 -13.08
CA VAL A 196 19.42 2.95 -13.44
C VAL A 196 19.25 2.76 -14.95
N THR A 197 18.27 1.94 -15.34
CA THR A 197 17.86 1.80 -16.73
C THR A 197 16.80 2.83 -17.05
N VAL A 198 17.07 3.71 -18.01
CA VAL A 198 16.09 4.72 -18.46
C VAL A 198 15.55 4.35 -19.83
N LYS A 199 14.22 4.27 -19.96
CA LYS A 199 13.50 4.07 -21.22
C LYS A 199 12.78 5.36 -21.64
N PRO A 200 13.35 6.17 -22.56
CA PRO A 200 12.69 7.35 -23.09
C PRO A 200 11.68 6.98 -24.18
N TYR A 201 10.46 7.50 -24.07
CA TYR A 201 9.41 7.38 -25.09
C TYR A 201 9.07 8.76 -25.63
N HIS A 202 9.71 9.17 -26.72
CA HIS A 202 9.42 10.44 -27.38
C HIS A 202 8.15 10.31 -28.24
N ARG A 203 7.00 10.30 -27.58
CA ARG A 203 5.67 10.18 -28.19
C ARG A 203 4.60 10.54 -27.17
N ARG A 204 3.43 10.94 -27.65
CA ARG A 204 2.28 11.22 -26.79
C ARG A 204 1.70 9.92 -26.23
N LEU A 205 1.20 9.96 -24.99
CA LEU A 205 0.39 8.87 -24.44
C LEU A 205 -0.99 8.88 -25.12
N THR A 206 -1.37 7.76 -25.73
CA THR A 206 -2.66 7.59 -26.42
C THR A 206 -3.36 6.31 -25.96
N GLU A 207 -4.66 6.19 -26.24
CA GLU A 207 -5.46 5.01 -25.86
C GLU A 207 -4.91 3.71 -26.46
N GLU A 208 -4.35 3.78 -27.67
CA GLU A 208 -3.82 2.63 -28.40
C GLU A 208 -2.58 2.04 -27.73
N ILE A 209 -1.74 2.87 -27.09
CA ILE A 209 -0.47 2.43 -26.52
C ILE A 209 -0.50 2.30 -24.99
N ALA A 210 -1.46 2.95 -24.33
CA ALA A 210 -1.42 3.11 -22.87
C ALA A 210 -1.42 1.77 -22.14
N LYS A 211 -2.27 0.82 -22.57
CA LYS A 211 -2.41 -0.47 -21.91
C LYS A 211 -1.11 -1.29 -21.99
N ASP A 212 -0.56 -1.42 -23.19
CA ASP A 212 0.66 -2.22 -23.40
C ASP A 212 1.85 -1.58 -22.71
N LEU A 213 1.95 -0.24 -22.74
CA LEU A 213 3.00 0.49 -22.06
C LEU A 213 2.91 0.32 -20.54
N PHE A 214 1.73 0.50 -19.94
CA PHE A 214 1.57 0.44 -18.49
C PHE A 214 1.85 -0.97 -17.95
N ALA A 215 1.50 -2.03 -18.70
CA ALA A 215 1.73 -3.41 -18.30
C ALA A 215 3.22 -3.77 -18.10
N GLU A 216 4.16 -2.94 -18.56
CA GLU A 216 5.59 -3.12 -18.31
C GLU A 216 6.08 -2.57 -16.96
N TYR A 217 5.24 -1.87 -16.20
CA TYR A 217 5.63 -1.10 -15.02
C TYR A 217 4.83 -1.49 -13.77
N ASP A 218 5.46 -1.31 -12.61
CA ASP A 218 4.87 -1.63 -11.30
C ASP A 218 4.04 -0.46 -10.74
N ILE A 219 4.45 0.77 -11.05
CA ILE A 219 3.82 2.02 -10.58
C ILE A 219 3.86 3.07 -11.69
N VAL A 220 2.80 3.88 -11.79
CA VAL A 220 2.72 5.01 -12.73
C VAL A 220 2.64 6.33 -11.96
N LEU A 221 3.43 7.31 -12.39
CA LEU A 221 3.36 8.71 -11.95
C LEU A 221 2.77 9.55 -13.09
N ASP A 222 1.71 10.28 -12.79
CA ASP A 222 1.11 11.26 -13.68
C ASP A 222 1.53 12.68 -13.29
N GLY A 223 2.43 13.25 -14.10
CA GLY A 223 2.86 14.64 -14.04
C GLY A 223 2.34 15.46 -15.22
N SER A 224 1.30 14.98 -15.92
CA SER A 224 0.72 15.67 -17.07
C SER A 224 -0.07 16.91 -16.64
N ASP A 225 -0.10 17.91 -17.51
CA ASP A 225 -0.75 19.20 -17.29
C ASP A 225 -2.11 19.33 -17.99
N ASN A 226 -2.60 18.26 -18.60
CA ASN A 226 -3.89 18.25 -19.29
C ASN A 226 -4.82 17.15 -18.76
N PHE A 227 -6.13 17.43 -18.82
CA PHE A 227 -7.15 16.54 -18.26
C PHE A 227 -7.27 15.22 -19.03
N ASP A 228 -7.16 15.24 -20.36
CA ASP A 228 -7.34 14.04 -21.19
C ASP A 228 -6.31 12.96 -20.84
N THR A 229 -5.03 13.33 -20.74
CA THR A 229 -3.96 12.42 -20.33
C THR A 229 -4.19 11.89 -18.91
N ARG A 230 -4.62 12.75 -17.97
CA ARG A 230 -4.92 12.35 -16.58
C ARG A 230 -6.05 11.33 -16.51
N TYR A 231 -7.16 11.55 -17.22
CA TYR A 231 -8.26 10.60 -17.27
C TYR A 231 -7.88 9.29 -17.97
N LEU A 232 -7.08 9.36 -19.03
CA LEU A 232 -6.53 8.18 -19.70
C LEU A 232 -5.63 7.36 -18.76
N ALA A 233 -4.70 8.01 -18.07
CA ALA A 233 -3.79 7.37 -17.12
C ALA A 233 -4.57 6.67 -16.01
N ASN A 234 -5.58 7.35 -15.44
CA ASN A 234 -6.43 6.77 -14.40
C ASN A 234 -7.22 5.54 -14.90
N ARG A 235 -7.93 5.64 -16.03
CA ARG A 235 -8.69 4.51 -16.58
C ARG A 235 -7.78 3.31 -16.89
N THR A 236 -6.59 3.57 -17.42
CA THR A 236 -5.62 2.51 -17.76
C THR A 236 -5.06 1.85 -16.52
N ALA A 237 -4.66 2.63 -15.52
CA ALA A 237 -4.15 2.14 -14.23
C ALA A 237 -5.18 1.28 -13.50
N VAL A 238 -6.43 1.74 -13.43
CA VAL A 238 -7.55 0.97 -12.85
C VAL A 238 -7.80 -0.33 -13.61
N ALA A 239 -7.79 -0.30 -14.95
CA ALA A 239 -8.03 -1.49 -15.76
C ALA A 239 -6.92 -2.56 -15.62
N LEU A 240 -5.71 -2.17 -15.24
CA LEU A 240 -4.57 -3.06 -15.06
C LEU A 240 -4.25 -3.39 -13.61
N GLY A 241 -4.91 -2.75 -12.63
CA GLY A 241 -4.60 -2.92 -11.22
C GLY A 241 -3.23 -2.35 -10.85
N ILE A 242 -2.80 -1.27 -11.50
CA ILE A 242 -1.51 -0.63 -11.27
C ILE A 242 -1.70 0.65 -10.44
N PRO A 243 -0.96 0.85 -9.33
CA PRO A 243 -1.02 2.09 -8.58
C PRO A 243 -0.68 3.32 -9.42
N LEU A 244 -1.50 4.36 -9.30
CA LEU A 244 -1.29 5.66 -9.94
C LEU A 244 -1.05 6.74 -8.90
N ILE A 245 0.09 7.43 -9.00
CA ILE A 245 0.40 8.63 -8.22
C ILE A 245 0.19 9.83 -9.15
N SER A 246 -0.84 10.63 -8.90
CA SER A 246 -1.19 11.77 -9.76
C SER A 246 -0.90 13.08 -9.04
N GLY A 247 -0.08 13.92 -9.66
CA GLY A 247 0.21 15.28 -9.22
C GLY A 247 -0.53 16.30 -10.10
N ALA A 248 -0.91 17.44 -9.54
CA ALA A 248 -1.44 18.57 -10.30
C ALA A 248 -0.94 19.89 -9.69
N LEU A 249 -0.78 20.91 -10.52
CA LEU A 249 -0.44 22.26 -10.08
C LEU A 249 -1.37 23.25 -10.76
N SER A 250 -1.80 24.27 -10.01
CA SER A 250 -2.51 25.44 -10.52
C SER A 250 -2.01 26.66 -9.76
N GLN A 251 -1.35 27.60 -10.44
CA GLN A 251 -0.82 28.83 -9.85
C GLN A 251 -0.06 28.61 -8.53
N TRP A 252 -0.74 28.80 -7.39
CA TRP A 252 -0.22 28.70 -6.03
C TRP A 252 -0.64 27.44 -5.27
N GLU A 253 -1.41 26.56 -5.91
CA GLU A 253 -1.94 25.33 -5.34
C GLU A 253 -1.31 24.11 -6.00
N GLY A 254 -1.04 23.10 -5.18
CA GLY A 254 -0.61 21.79 -5.63
C GLY A 254 -1.46 20.69 -5.01
N GLN A 255 -1.71 19.65 -5.79
CA GLN A 255 -2.44 18.47 -5.35
C GLN A 255 -1.60 17.23 -5.66
N LEU A 256 -1.63 16.28 -4.73
CA LEU A 256 -1.00 14.98 -4.88
C LEU A 256 -1.97 13.93 -4.34
N SER A 257 -2.17 12.85 -5.08
CA SER A 257 -3.03 11.75 -4.67
C SER A 257 -2.45 10.43 -5.14
N VAL A 258 -2.61 9.41 -4.30
CA VAL A 258 -2.29 8.02 -4.62
C VAL A 258 -3.61 7.29 -4.83
N PHE A 259 -3.76 6.66 -5.98
CA PHE A 259 -4.88 5.79 -6.33
C PHE A 259 -4.35 4.36 -6.41
N ASP A 260 -4.70 3.56 -5.42
CA ASP A 260 -4.29 2.17 -5.27
C ASP A 260 -5.51 1.27 -5.58
N PRO A 261 -5.57 0.64 -6.77
CA PRO A 261 -6.72 -0.12 -7.26
C PRO A 261 -6.90 -1.53 -6.67
#